data_AF-A0AA85A7U9-F1
#
_entry.id   AF-A0AA85A7U9-F1
#
_cell.length_a   1.000
_cell.length_b   1.000
_cell.length_c   1.000
_cell.angle_alpha   90.00
_cell.angle_beta   90.00
_cell.angle_gamma   90.00
#
_symmetry.space_group_name_H-M   'P 1'
#
loop_
_entity.id
_entity.type
_entity.pdbx_description
1 polymer ?
#
loop_
_entity_poly.entity_id
_entity_poly.type
_entity_poly.pdbx_seq_one_letter_code
_entity_poly.pdbx_strand_id
1 'polypeptide(L)'
;MALEVSNVSSIIANDLSPEAVALIQKNVAHNNVENIVSTVCGDAVDLMHQRRLFGEKFDVVDIDPFGTASPFLNTAVQCLRSGGLLCVTSTDLAVLCGSTPGTSMGKYGGMAIKTGSTHEVGLRILLNAMQLAASQHGKVIEPLLSLSVDFYIRVFVRVWSSPLSVKAIAAKHGICYICRGCLAYHIQPLGEAVNTNKAVAPALGPPIGPQCIECGSKFHVFGPIWIGPLHSRTFLHEFLSDLGYPPKNVNNGISSCLNGENHSSSTQSDTSTGSSESKVEVSTHSLTNNNYRTFKRIIGMVTVAYEELPDVPLYYIIDQLASVFGCTMPKQPDLYSCLLNANYRVSCSHADKNSLKTDAPHSFVLDCFRSHYDRTGTNCKREKPDLESNDDEGDPETEVNATPKVSVRSRRRFRRKKHADGNLKISSNMEETNIESGINVSHSQTVRISLRTRPINPSVSFTRHPLAEPPSKNDGLVRYQINPEKNWGPKSRPKMKKTSP
;
A
#
# COMPACT_ATOMS: atom_id res chain seq x y z
N MET A 1 0.49 -26.00 10.75
CA MET A 1 -0.59 -25.87 11.76
C MET A 1 -0.54 -27.00 12.78
N ALA A 2 -0.81 -28.27 12.43
CA ALA A 2 -0.85 -29.38 13.40
C ALA A 2 0.41 -29.51 14.28
N LEU A 3 1.60 -29.30 13.71
CA LEU A 3 2.88 -29.44 14.42
C LEU A 3 3.34 -28.19 15.20
N GLU A 4 2.77 -27.02 14.90
CA GLU A 4 3.34 -25.73 15.32
C GLU A 4 2.39 -24.89 16.18
N VAL A 5 1.09 -25.16 16.10
CA VAL A 5 0.07 -24.41 16.83
C VAL A 5 -0.48 -25.31 17.94
N SER A 6 -0.29 -24.90 19.19
CA SER A 6 -0.85 -25.59 20.36
C SER A 6 -2.38 -25.53 20.36
N ASN A 7 -3.02 -26.52 20.99
CA ASN A 7 -4.47 -26.57 21.23
C ASN A 7 -5.35 -26.67 19.97
N VAL A 8 -4.81 -27.13 18.83
CA VAL A 8 -5.64 -27.45 17.66
C VAL A 8 -6.27 -28.83 17.85
N SER A 9 -7.61 -28.87 17.90
CA SER A 9 -8.36 -30.12 18.09
C SER A 9 -8.54 -30.92 16.79
N SER A 10 -8.71 -30.24 15.66
CA SER A 10 -8.96 -30.86 14.37
C SER A 10 -8.66 -29.91 13.23
N ILE A 11 -8.15 -30.43 12.11
CA ILE A 11 -7.88 -29.69 10.87
C ILE A 11 -8.56 -30.42 9.73
N ILE A 12 -9.25 -29.68 8.85
CA ILE A 12 -9.75 -30.20 7.58
C ILE A 12 -8.88 -29.61 6.46
N ALA A 13 -8.15 -30.47 5.76
CA ALA A 13 -7.40 -30.12 4.56
C ALA A 13 -8.24 -30.48 3.32
N ASN A 14 -8.54 -29.50 2.48
CA ASN A 14 -9.41 -29.67 1.31
C ASN A 14 -8.71 -29.30 0.02
N ASP A 15 -8.87 -30.13 -1.01
CA ASP A 15 -8.52 -29.78 -2.40
C ASP A 15 -9.57 -30.37 -3.36
N LEU A 16 -9.71 -29.76 -4.53
CA LEU A 16 -10.60 -30.26 -5.58
C LEU A 16 -9.96 -31.41 -6.37
N SER A 17 -8.62 -31.43 -6.48
CA SER A 17 -7.86 -32.46 -7.19
C SER A 17 -7.72 -33.73 -6.34
N PRO A 18 -8.16 -34.90 -6.85
CA PRO A 18 -7.91 -36.18 -6.18
C PRO A 18 -6.43 -36.48 -6.01
N GLU A 19 -5.58 -36.08 -6.96
CA GLU A 19 -4.13 -36.27 -6.85
C GLU A 19 -3.53 -35.43 -5.72
N ALA A 20 -3.97 -34.18 -5.57
CA ALA A 20 -3.56 -33.31 -4.48
C ALA A 20 -3.98 -33.90 -3.12
N VAL A 21 -5.21 -34.39 -3.00
CA VAL A 21 -5.70 -35.03 -1.77
C VAL A 21 -4.90 -36.29 -1.42
N ALA A 22 -4.60 -37.14 -2.40
CA ALA A 22 -3.76 -38.31 -2.17
C ALA A 22 -2.35 -37.93 -1.67
N LEU A 23 -1.78 -36.81 -2.16
CA LEU A 23 -0.52 -36.28 -1.67
C LEU A 23 -0.65 -35.70 -0.25
N ILE A 24 -1.74 -34.99 0.05
CA ILE A 24 -2.03 -34.49 1.40
C ILE A 24 -2.08 -35.66 2.38
N GLN A 25 -2.78 -36.75 2.06
CA GLN A 25 -2.86 -37.94 2.90
C GLN A 25 -1.50 -38.55 3.19
N LYS A 26 -0.64 -38.68 2.16
CA LYS A 26 0.75 -39.14 2.35
C LYS A 26 1.55 -38.21 3.27
N ASN A 27 1.38 -36.90 3.12
CA ASN A 27 2.07 -35.93 3.98
C ASN A 27 1.54 -35.95 5.42
N VAL A 28 0.25 -36.15 5.62
CA VAL A 28 -0.36 -36.33 6.95
C VAL A 28 0.27 -37.55 7.65
N ALA A 29 0.36 -38.68 6.95
CA ALA A 29 0.99 -39.88 7.49
C ALA A 29 2.49 -39.71 7.73
N HIS A 30 3.20 -39.06 6.81
CA HIS A 30 4.63 -38.79 6.95
C HIS A 30 4.95 -37.95 8.20
N ASN A 31 4.04 -37.05 8.60
CA ASN A 31 4.21 -36.19 9.76
C ASN A 31 3.57 -36.74 11.04
N ASN A 32 2.95 -37.93 10.99
CA ASN A 32 2.24 -38.57 12.12
C ASN A 32 1.16 -37.67 12.76
N VAL A 33 0.31 -37.04 11.93
CA VAL A 33 -0.75 -36.12 12.37
C VAL A 33 -2.16 -36.56 11.96
N GLU A 34 -2.35 -37.86 11.68
CA GLU A 34 -3.62 -38.48 11.30
C GLU A 34 -4.73 -38.30 12.34
N ASN A 35 -4.35 -38.17 13.61
CA ASN A 35 -5.29 -37.99 14.73
C ASN A 35 -5.91 -36.58 14.77
N ILE A 36 -5.33 -35.61 14.07
CA ILE A 36 -5.79 -34.21 14.06
C ILE A 36 -6.24 -33.80 12.66
N VAL A 37 -5.60 -34.28 11.60
CA VAL A 37 -5.85 -33.84 10.22
C VAL A 37 -6.72 -34.83 9.47
N SER A 38 -7.89 -34.37 9.03
CA SER A 38 -8.73 -35.08 8.06
C SER A 38 -8.64 -34.41 6.68
N THR A 39 -8.82 -35.21 5.63
CA THR A 39 -8.76 -34.73 4.24
C THR A 39 -10.13 -34.82 3.58
N VAL A 40 -10.49 -33.80 2.81
CA VAL A 40 -11.71 -33.78 1.99
C VAL A 40 -11.32 -33.53 0.52
N CYS A 41 -11.89 -34.33 -0.39
CA CYS A 41 -11.78 -34.10 -1.83
C CYS A 41 -13.08 -33.47 -2.31
N GLY A 42 -13.06 -32.18 -2.59
CA GLY A 42 -14.28 -31.46 -2.96
C GLY A 42 -14.07 -29.98 -3.18
N ASP A 43 -15.13 -29.35 -3.69
CA ASP A 43 -15.16 -27.90 -3.85
C ASP A 43 -15.13 -27.21 -2.46
N ALA A 44 -14.25 -26.23 -2.32
CA ALA A 44 -14.07 -25.53 -1.05
C ALA A 44 -15.29 -24.71 -0.64
N VAL A 45 -16.03 -24.16 -1.60
CA VAL A 45 -17.28 -23.41 -1.36
C VAL A 45 -18.34 -24.36 -0.84
N ASP A 46 -18.48 -25.56 -1.42
CA ASP A 46 -19.43 -26.58 -0.97
C ASP A 46 -19.10 -27.06 0.45
N LEU A 47 -17.83 -27.38 0.73
CA LEU A 47 -17.38 -27.75 2.07
C LEU A 47 -17.71 -26.65 3.09
N MET A 48 -17.37 -25.40 2.80
CA MET A 48 -17.68 -24.28 3.70
C MET A 48 -19.19 -24.10 3.87
N HIS A 49 -19.98 -24.31 2.82
CA HIS A 49 -21.43 -24.23 2.90
C HIS A 49 -22.04 -25.32 3.78
N GLN A 50 -21.52 -26.56 3.72
CA GLN A 50 -21.96 -27.65 4.59
C GLN A 50 -21.68 -27.32 6.07
N ARG A 51 -20.53 -26.71 6.35
CA ARG A 51 -20.08 -26.37 7.71
C ARG A 51 -20.67 -25.09 8.29
N ARG A 52 -21.60 -24.43 7.59
CA ARG A 52 -22.23 -23.19 8.05
C ARG A 52 -23.18 -23.40 9.25
N LEU A 53 -23.65 -24.63 9.46
CA LEU A 53 -24.62 -24.97 10.51
C LEU A 53 -24.04 -24.73 11.91
N PHE A 54 -24.91 -24.36 12.85
CA PHE A 54 -24.51 -24.09 14.23
C PHE A 54 -23.98 -25.38 14.88
N GLY A 55 -22.73 -25.36 15.36
CA GLY A 55 -22.03 -26.52 15.93
C GLY A 55 -20.89 -27.08 15.07
N GLU A 56 -20.87 -26.81 13.76
CA GLU A 56 -19.83 -27.31 12.84
C GLU A 56 -18.89 -26.22 12.28
N LYS A 57 -19.03 -25.00 12.80
CA LYS A 57 -18.28 -23.83 12.35
C LYS A 57 -16.80 -23.89 12.73
N PHE A 58 -15.98 -23.30 11.87
CA PHE A 58 -14.54 -23.22 12.07
C PHE A 58 -14.15 -22.08 13.03
N ASP A 59 -13.07 -22.29 13.79
CA ASP A 59 -12.30 -21.23 14.47
C ASP A 59 -11.51 -20.38 13.49
N VAL A 60 -10.87 -21.07 12.55
CA VAL A 60 -9.92 -20.51 11.60
C VAL A 60 -10.22 -21.06 10.22
N VAL A 61 -10.26 -20.19 9.22
CA VAL A 61 -10.35 -20.56 7.81
C VAL A 61 -9.22 -19.88 7.07
N ASP A 62 -8.45 -20.67 6.31
CA ASP A 62 -7.37 -20.17 5.45
C ASP A 62 -7.72 -20.41 3.98
N ILE A 63 -7.88 -19.32 3.23
CA ILE A 63 -8.23 -19.31 1.82
C ILE A 63 -6.99 -18.88 1.02
N ASP A 64 -6.35 -19.85 0.35
CA ASP A 64 -5.15 -19.64 -0.47
C ASP A 64 -5.30 -20.14 -1.92
N PRO A 65 -6.14 -19.49 -2.74
CA PRO A 65 -6.40 -19.92 -4.11
C PRO A 65 -5.34 -19.41 -5.09
N PHE A 66 -5.23 -20.10 -6.23
CA PHE A 66 -4.52 -19.56 -7.38
C PHE A 66 -5.31 -18.38 -7.98
N GLY A 67 -4.80 -17.16 -7.80
CA GLY A 67 -5.36 -15.92 -8.35
C GLY A 67 -6.26 -15.20 -7.37
N THR A 68 -7.57 -15.26 -7.61
CA THR A 68 -8.55 -14.44 -6.88
C THR A 68 -9.19 -15.20 -5.73
N ALA A 69 -9.34 -14.53 -4.58
CA ALA A 69 -10.08 -15.06 -3.43
C ALA A 69 -11.57 -14.75 -3.47
N SER A 70 -12.01 -13.87 -4.38
CA SER A 70 -13.38 -13.35 -4.45
C SER A 70 -14.48 -14.43 -4.33
N PRO A 71 -14.42 -15.55 -5.08
CA PRO A 71 -15.48 -16.57 -5.04
C PRO A 71 -15.70 -17.20 -3.66
N PHE A 72 -14.65 -17.24 -2.83
CA PHE A 72 -14.66 -17.95 -1.53
C PHE A 72 -15.08 -17.04 -0.37
N LEU A 73 -15.04 -15.72 -0.54
CA LEU A 73 -15.21 -14.77 0.57
C LEU A 73 -16.58 -14.92 1.25
N ASN A 74 -17.65 -15.05 0.46
CA ASN A 74 -19.02 -15.09 0.96
C ASN A 74 -19.30 -16.34 1.83
N THR A 75 -18.79 -17.50 1.44
CA THR A 75 -18.96 -18.74 2.22
C THR A 75 -18.01 -18.82 3.40
N ALA A 76 -16.77 -18.34 3.24
CA ALA A 76 -15.79 -18.29 4.32
C ALA A 76 -16.28 -17.46 5.52
N VAL A 77 -16.88 -16.28 5.28
CA VAL A 77 -17.41 -15.47 6.39
C VAL A 77 -18.60 -16.15 7.07
N GLN A 78 -19.36 -17.02 6.41
CA GLN A 78 -20.52 -17.70 6.99
C GLN A 78 -20.14 -18.88 7.88
N CYS A 79 -19.17 -19.69 7.46
CA CYS A 79 -18.73 -20.90 8.16
C CYS A 79 -17.82 -20.64 9.37
N LEU A 80 -17.40 -19.40 9.59
CA LEU A 80 -16.67 -18.98 10.80
C LEU A 80 -17.59 -18.72 11.99
N ARG A 81 -17.13 -19.15 13.18
CA ARG A 81 -17.70 -18.72 14.46
C ARG A 81 -17.49 -17.23 14.69
N SER A 82 -18.30 -16.62 15.55
CA SER A 82 -18.07 -15.23 15.94
C SER A 82 -16.75 -15.12 16.71
N GLY A 83 -15.89 -14.20 16.31
CA GLY A 83 -14.51 -14.08 16.81
C GLY A 83 -13.51 -14.96 16.06
N GLY A 84 -13.94 -15.73 15.05
CA GLY A 84 -13.07 -16.59 14.26
C GLY A 84 -12.10 -15.81 13.36
N LEU A 85 -10.97 -16.45 13.02
CA LEU A 85 -9.92 -15.90 12.18
C LEU A 85 -10.11 -16.31 10.71
N LEU A 86 -10.14 -15.34 9.82
CA LEU A 86 -10.13 -15.54 8.38
C LEU A 86 -8.80 -15.07 7.80
N CYS A 87 -8.05 -16.00 7.23
CA CYS A 87 -6.82 -15.73 6.48
C CYS A 87 -7.13 -15.81 4.99
N VAL A 88 -6.78 -14.78 4.22
CA VAL A 88 -7.02 -14.73 2.78
C VAL A 88 -5.75 -14.36 2.05
N THR A 89 -5.32 -15.19 1.10
CA THR A 89 -4.33 -14.83 0.09
C THR A 89 -5.03 -14.49 -1.22
N SER A 90 -4.52 -13.49 -1.94
CA SER A 90 -4.82 -13.32 -3.36
C SER A 90 -3.56 -12.99 -4.14
N THR A 91 -3.30 -13.75 -5.20
CA THR A 91 -2.20 -13.52 -6.15
C THR A 91 -2.65 -12.73 -7.39
N ASP A 92 -3.91 -12.28 -7.43
CA ASP A 92 -4.50 -11.49 -8.53
C ASP A 92 -4.14 -9.99 -8.44
N LEU A 93 -2.85 -9.69 -8.26
CA LEU A 93 -2.36 -8.30 -8.17
C LEU A 93 -2.61 -7.50 -9.44
N ALA A 94 -2.64 -8.13 -10.62
CA ALA A 94 -2.94 -7.43 -11.86
C ALA A 94 -4.30 -6.73 -11.79
N VAL A 95 -5.31 -7.41 -11.22
CA VAL A 95 -6.64 -6.84 -11.00
C VAL A 95 -6.63 -5.87 -9.82
N LEU A 96 -6.14 -6.29 -8.64
CA LEU A 96 -6.18 -5.50 -7.40
C LEU A 96 -5.33 -4.21 -7.46
N CYS A 97 -4.28 -4.18 -8.29
CA CYS A 97 -3.42 -3.02 -8.53
C CYS A 97 -3.81 -2.23 -9.79
N GLY A 98 -5.04 -2.43 -10.31
CA GLY A 98 -5.65 -1.55 -11.30
C GLY A 98 -5.19 -1.72 -12.74
N SER A 99 -4.63 -2.87 -13.14
CA SER A 99 -4.37 -3.15 -14.58
C SER A 99 -5.65 -3.40 -15.38
N THR A 100 -6.68 -3.94 -14.74
CA THR A 100 -7.99 -4.20 -15.33
C THR A 100 -9.11 -3.70 -14.39
N PRO A 101 -9.36 -2.37 -14.35
CA PRO A 101 -10.30 -1.77 -13.39
C PRO A 101 -11.71 -2.37 -13.40
N GLY A 102 -12.25 -2.68 -14.58
CA GLY A 102 -13.57 -3.32 -14.72
C GLY A 102 -13.62 -4.73 -14.10
N THR A 103 -12.53 -5.51 -14.22
CA THR A 103 -12.41 -6.81 -13.55
C THR A 103 -12.33 -6.66 -12.04
N SER A 104 -11.67 -5.60 -11.54
CA SER A 104 -11.62 -5.30 -10.11
C SER A 104 -13.01 -5.03 -9.55
N MET A 105 -13.79 -4.21 -10.26
CA MET A 105 -15.18 -3.94 -9.88
C MET A 105 -16.01 -5.24 -9.85
N GLY A 106 -15.91 -6.07 -10.90
CA GLY A 106 -16.68 -7.32 -10.97
C GLY A 106 -16.32 -8.35 -9.90
N LYS A 107 -15.03 -8.47 -9.53
CA LYS A 107 -14.57 -9.44 -8.52
C LYS A 107 -14.71 -8.95 -7.09
N TYR A 108 -14.42 -7.68 -6.83
CA TYR A 108 -14.23 -7.18 -5.46
C TYR A 108 -15.18 -6.03 -5.07
N GLY A 109 -16.06 -5.61 -5.98
CA GLY A 109 -17.00 -4.50 -5.73
C GLY A 109 -16.32 -3.13 -5.58
N GLY A 110 -15.07 -3.00 -6.04
CA GLY A 110 -14.30 -1.76 -5.97
C GLY A 110 -13.41 -1.60 -7.20
N MET A 111 -13.37 -0.38 -7.77
CA MET A 111 -12.55 -0.06 -8.92
C MET A 111 -11.11 0.24 -8.48
N ALA A 112 -10.18 -0.67 -8.79
CA ALA A 112 -8.76 -0.41 -8.65
C ALA A 112 -8.23 0.40 -9.83
N ILE A 113 -7.28 1.31 -9.58
CA ILE A 113 -6.57 2.06 -10.62
C ILE A 113 -5.08 2.10 -10.31
N LYS A 114 -4.26 2.25 -11.35
CA LYS A 114 -2.80 2.42 -11.18
C LYS A 114 -2.49 3.79 -10.58
N THR A 115 -2.00 3.77 -9.35
CA THR A 115 -1.56 4.95 -8.56
C THR A 115 -0.20 4.67 -7.92
N GLY A 116 0.37 5.66 -7.23
CA GLY A 116 1.57 5.46 -6.41
C GLY A 116 1.36 4.41 -5.32
N SER A 117 0.19 4.42 -4.67
CA SER A 117 -0.18 3.51 -3.59
C SER A 117 -0.95 2.26 -4.05
N THR A 118 -0.64 1.73 -5.23
CA THR A 118 -1.45 0.67 -5.86
C THR A 118 -1.56 -0.60 -4.99
N HIS A 119 -0.49 -0.94 -4.27
CA HIS A 119 -0.45 -2.09 -3.38
C HIS A 119 -1.39 -1.92 -2.18
N GLU A 120 -1.41 -0.72 -1.59
CA GLU A 120 -2.36 -0.42 -0.50
C GLU A 120 -3.80 -0.32 -1.01
N VAL A 121 -4.02 0.24 -2.19
CA VAL A 121 -5.34 0.23 -2.85
C VAL A 121 -5.85 -1.21 -3.02
N GLY A 122 -4.98 -2.13 -3.45
CA GLY A 122 -5.31 -3.55 -3.54
C GLY A 122 -5.71 -4.18 -2.20
N LEU A 123 -4.95 -3.91 -1.13
CA LEU A 123 -5.29 -4.35 0.23
C LEU A 123 -6.67 -3.84 0.65
N ARG A 124 -6.93 -2.54 0.43
CA ARG A 124 -8.18 -1.89 0.82
C ARG A 124 -9.38 -2.34 -0.01
N ILE A 125 -9.19 -2.70 -1.27
CA ILE A 125 -10.24 -3.27 -2.12
C ILE A 125 -10.58 -4.69 -1.68
N LEU A 126 -9.58 -5.51 -1.33
CA LEU A 126 -9.84 -6.84 -0.79
C LEU A 126 -10.59 -6.76 0.55
N LEU A 127 -10.18 -5.85 1.45
CA LEU A 127 -10.88 -5.61 2.71
C LEU A 127 -12.32 -5.12 2.50
N ASN A 128 -12.56 -4.23 1.53
CA ASN A 128 -13.91 -3.82 1.11
C ASN A 128 -14.75 -5.04 0.70
N ALA A 129 -14.21 -5.91 -0.18
CA ALA A 129 -14.91 -7.12 -0.62
C ALA A 129 -15.24 -8.06 0.55
N MET A 130 -14.28 -8.29 1.46
CA MET A 130 -14.46 -9.13 2.64
C MET A 130 -15.54 -8.55 3.57
N GLN A 131 -15.53 -7.24 3.80
CA GLN A 131 -16.52 -6.58 4.64
C GLN A 131 -17.91 -6.58 3.99
N LEU A 132 -18.02 -6.35 2.68
CA LEU A 132 -19.30 -6.43 1.98
C LEU A 132 -19.90 -7.84 2.06
N ALA A 133 -19.07 -8.88 1.88
CA ALA A 133 -19.49 -10.27 2.08
C ALA A 133 -19.95 -10.53 3.52
N ALA A 134 -19.21 -10.04 4.53
CA ALA A 134 -19.58 -10.20 5.94
C ALA A 134 -20.89 -9.46 6.31
N SER A 135 -21.06 -8.23 5.82
CA SER A 135 -22.20 -7.36 6.14
C SER A 135 -23.54 -7.97 5.75
N GLN A 136 -23.59 -8.68 4.62
CA GLN A 136 -24.80 -9.38 4.14
C GLN A 136 -25.34 -10.41 5.14
N HIS A 137 -24.48 -10.88 6.06
CA HIS A 137 -24.81 -11.89 7.07
C HIS A 137 -24.80 -11.31 8.50
N GLY A 138 -24.89 -9.99 8.65
CA GLY A 138 -24.86 -9.33 9.96
C GLY A 138 -23.50 -9.44 10.66
N LYS A 139 -22.41 -9.60 9.90
CA LYS A 139 -21.05 -9.73 10.43
C LYS A 139 -20.17 -8.53 10.05
N VAL A 140 -19.17 -8.26 10.89
CA VAL A 140 -18.14 -7.22 10.64
C VAL A 140 -16.75 -7.83 10.70
N ILE A 141 -15.83 -7.25 9.94
CA ILE A 141 -14.41 -7.65 9.97
C ILE A 141 -13.60 -6.67 10.83
N GLU A 142 -12.62 -7.23 11.52
CA GLU A 142 -11.57 -6.52 12.23
C GLU A 142 -10.23 -6.90 11.57
N PRO A 143 -9.64 -6.02 10.75
CA PRO A 143 -8.33 -6.29 10.16
C PRO A 143 -7.24 -6.38 11.24
N LEU A 144 -6.59 -7.55 11.34
CA LEU A 144 -5.50 -7.80 12.30
C LEU A 144 -4.16 -7.44 11.66
N LEU A 145 -3.90 -7.95 10.47
CA LEU A 145 -2.70 -7.70 9.68
C LEU A 145 -3.03 -7.83 8.18
N SER A 146 -2.51 -6.94 7.36
CA SER A 146 -2.71 -6.95 5.91
C SER A 146 -1.33 -6.73 5.28
N LEU A 147 -0.93 -7.56 4.32
CA LEU A 147 0.42 -7.54 3.78
C LEU A 147 0.35 -7.58 2.26
N SER A 148 1.10 -6.70 1.62
CA SER A 148 1.44 -6.81 0.20
C SER A 148 2.87 -7.31 0.09
N VAL A 149 3.05 -8.54 -0.40
CA VAL A 149 4.33 -9.26 -0.36
C VAL A 149 4.65 -9.77 -1.77
N ASP A 150 5.63 -9.15 -2.41
CA ASP A 150 6.05 -9.42 -3.80
C ASP A 150 4.87 -9.48 -4.81
N PHE A 151 4.35 -10.69 -5.04
CA PHE A 151 3.36 -11.02 -6.06
C PHE A 151 2.00 -11.44 -5.46
N TYR A 152 1.80 -11.28 -4.15
CA TYR A 152 0.53 -11.59 -3.50
C TYR A 152 0.17 -10.60 -2.40
N ILE A 153 -1.13 -10.56 -2.08
CA ILE A 153 -1.68 -9.91 -0.89
C ILE A 153 -2.11 -11.00 0.09
N ARG A 154 -1.84 -10.80 1.37
CA ARG A 154 -2.27 -11.66 2.48
C ARG A 154 -2.97 -10.81 3.54
N VAL A 155 -4.19 -11.17 3.90
CA VAL A 155 -4.99 -10.43 4.88
C VAL A 155 -5.47 -11.39 5.95
N PHE A 156 -5.32 -10.97 7.20
CA PHE A 156 -5.80 -11.65 8.40
C PHE A 156 -6.87 -10.78 9.03
N VAL A 157 -8.11 -11.28 9.11
CA VAL A 157 -9.20 -10.57 9.78
C VAL A 157 -9.87 -11.44 10.82
N ARG A 158 -10.31 -10.84 11.91
CA ARG A 158 -11.26 -11.46 12.82
C ARG A 158 -12.68 -11.12 12.38
N VAL A 159 -13.58 -12.11 12.37
CA VAL A 159 -14.96 -11.94 11.91
C VAL A 159 -15.92 -12.02 13.10
N TRP A 160 -16.66 -10.95 13.36
CA TRP A 160 -17.59 -10.83 14.48
C TRP A 160 -19.05 -10.83 14.00
N SER A 161 -19.91 -11.62 14.64
CA SER A 161 -21.35 -11.50 14.47
C SER A 161 -21.85 -10.28 15.24
N SER A 162 -22.17 -9.20 14.54
CA SER A 162 -22.61 -7.94 15.16
C SER A 162 -23.52 -7.16 14.21
N PRO A 163 -24.83 -7.51 14.13
CA PRO A 163 -25.78 -6.83 13.24
C PRO A 163 -25.88 -5.32 13.48
N LEU A 164 -25.64 -4.90 14.73
CA LEU A 164 -25.63 -3.49 15.09
C LEU A 164 -24.40 -2.75 14.53
N SER A 165 -23.22 -3.37 14.56
CA SER A 165 -21.99 -2.76 14.05
C SER A 165 -21.98 -2.64 12.53
N VAL A 166 -22.71 -3.52 11.82
CA VAL A 166 -22.88 -3.44 10.36
C VAL A 166 -23.47 -2.10 9.94
N LYS A 167 -24.37 -1.51 10.74
CA LYS A 167 -24.97 -0.19 10.46
C LYS A 167 -23.92 0.93 10.40
N ALA A 168 -22.79 0.75 11.08
CA ALA A 168 -21.72 1.74 11.13
C ALA A 168 -20.67 1.59 10.01
N ILE A 169 -20.80 0.57 9.16
CA ILE A 169 -19.71 0.20 8.25
C ILE A 169 -19.52 1.15 7.07
N ALA A 170 -20.54 1.95 6.73
CA ALA A 170 -20.42 2.97 5.68
C ALA A 170 -19.32 4.00 6.02
N ALA A 171 -19.06 4.27 7.31
CA ALA A 171 -17.96 5.15 7.73
C ALA A 171 -16.56 4.54 7.53
N LYS A 172 -16.46 3.23 7.27
CA LYS A 172 -15.20 2.54 6.96
C LYS A 172 -15.00 2.29 5.47
N HIS A 173 -15.88 2.81 4.62
CA HIS A 173 -15.76 2.73 3.17
C HIS A 173 -15.70 4.13 2.57
N GLY A 174 -14.93 4.29 1.50
CA GLY A 174 -14.81 5.57 0.83
C GLY A 174 -14.49 5.48 -0.65
N ILE A 175 -14.91 6.50 -1.37
CA ILE A 175 -14.54 6.76 -2.76
C ILE A 175 -13.32 7.67 -2.76
N CYS A 176 -12.37 7.42 -3.64
CA CYS A 176 -11.14 8.19 -3.71
C CYS A 176 -11.04 8.96 -5.02
N TYR A 177 -10.50 10.17 -4.94
CA TYR A 177 -10.18 11.06 -6.04
C TYR A 177 -8.68 11.21 -6.11
N ILE A 178 -8.07 11.04 -7.29
CA ILE A 178 -6.63 11.28 -7.48
C ILE A 178 -6.36 12.16 -8.69
N CYS A 179 -5.60 13.23 -8.47
CA CYS A 179 -5.20 14.17 -9.48
C CYS A 179 -4.12 13.54 -10.39
N ARG A 180 -4.33 13.58 -11.70
CA ARG A 180 -3.35 13.06 -12.69
C ARG A 180 -2.17 13.99 -12.96
N GLY A 181 -2.22 15.22 -12.45
CA GLY A 181 -1.15 16.21 -12.59
C GLY A 181 -0.16 16.17 -11.44
N CYS A 182 -0.62 16.50 -10.23
CA CYS A 182 0.23 16.66 -9.04
C CYS A 182 0.18 15.48 -8.05
N LEU A 183 -0.64 14.46 -8.32
CA LEU A 183 -0.83 13.29 -7.44
C LEU A 183 -1.56 13.60 -6.12
N ALA A 184 -2.15 14.79 -5.96
CA ALA A 184 -3.10 15.08 -4.89
C ALA A 184 -4.20 14.03 -4.85
N TYR A 185 -4.51 13.50 -3.67
CA TYR A 185 -5.62 12.59 -3.50
C TYR A 185 -6.53 13.04 -2.37
N HIS A 186 -7.81 12.72 -2.49
CA HIS A 186 -8.84 13.03 -1.51
C HIS A 186 -9.77 11.82 -1.36
N ILE A 187 -10.26 11.61 -0.15
CA ILE A 187 -11.13 10.49 0.19
C ILE A 187 -12.48 11.06 0.60
N GLN A 188 -13.55 10.58 -0.04
CA GLN A 188 -14.94 10.80 0.35
C GLN A 188 -15.42 9.55 1.10
N PRO A 189 -15.56 9.60 2.44
CA PRO A 189 -16.25 8.57 3.18
C PRO A 189 -17.69 8.40 2.66
N LEU A 190 -18.25 7.19 2.77
CA LEU A 190 -19.67 6.95 2.45
C LEU A 190 -20.59 7.30 3.62
N GLY A 191 -20.06 7.36 4.84
CA GLY A 191 -20.80 7.75 6.02
C GLY A 191 -19.92 8.37 7.10
N GLU A 192 -20.55 9.05 8.05
CA GLU A 192 -19.93 9.64 9.23
C GLU A 192 -20.46 8.93 10.49
N ALA A 193 -19.54 8.52 11.36
CA ALA A 193 -19.91 7.91 12.64
C ALA A 193 -20.52 8.99 13.56
N VAL A 194 -21.73 8.75 14.05
CA VAL A 194 -22.36 9.65 15.02
C VAL A 194 -21.83 9.30 16.42
N ASN A 195 -21.51 10.31 17.23
CA ASN A 195 -20.84 10.22 18.54
C ASN A 195 -21.52 9.33 19.61
N THR A 196 -22.65 8.68 19.29
CA THR A 196 -23.36 7.76 20.15
C THR A 196 -23.77 6.51 19.38
N ASN A 197 -23.11 5.39 19.68
CA ASN A 197 -23.49 4.00 19.43
C ASN A 197 -24.39 3.70 18.21
N LYS A 198 -23.76 3.15 17.17
CA LYS A 198 -24.37 2.27 16.14
C LYS A 198 -25.27 2.96 15.08
N ALA A 199 -25.19 4.28 14.94
CA ALA A 199 -25.80 5.03 13.85
C ALA A 199 -24.73 5.71 12.97
N VAL A 200 -24.93 5.70 11.65
CA VAL A 200 -24.10 6.43 10.67
C VAL A 200 -25.00 7.35 9.88
N ALA A 201 -24.56 8.60 9.75
CA ALA A 201 -25.17 9.56 8.84
C ALA A 201 -24.48 9.46 7.47
N PRO A 202 -25.19 9.74 6.36
CA PRO A 202 -24.53 9.94 5.08
C PRO A 202 -23.47 11.05 5.19
N ALA A 203 -22.27 10.80 4.66
CA ALA A 203 -21.21 11.81 4.66
C ALA A 203 -21.55 12.96 3.71
N LEU A 204 -21.15 14.18 4.06
CA LEU A 204 -21.27 15.33 3.18
C LEU A 204 -20.16 15.30 2.12
N GLY A 205 -20.47 15.72 0.88
CA GLY A 205 -19.52 15.61 -0.23
C GLY A 205 -19.98 16.28 -1.52
N PRO A 206 -19.11 16.34 -2.55
CA PRO A 206 -17.72 15.85 -2.58
C PRO A 206 -16.74 16.75 -1.80
N PRO A 207 -15.54 16.24 -1.42
CA PRO A 207 -14.56 17.02 -0.65
C PRO A 207 -13.75 17.98 -1.55
N ILE A 208 -14.03 17.97 -2.86
CA ILE A 208 -13.27 18.66 -3.89
C ILE A 208 -14.21 19.19 -4.99
N GLY A 209 -13.75 20.24 -5.68
CA GLY A 209 -14.37 20.71 -6.92
C GLY A 209 -14.00 19.87 -8.15
N PRO A 210 -14.47 20.28 -9.35
CA PRO A 210 -14.24 19.54 -10.60
C PRO A 210 -12.77 19.52 -11.06
N GLN A 211 -11.94 20.42 -10.53
CA GLN A 211 -10.53 20.56 -10.87
C GLN A 211 -9.68 20.64 -9.60
N CYS A 212 -8.42 20.18 -9.70
CA CYS A 212 -7.48 20.20 -8.60
C CYS A 212 -7.04 21.63 -8.27
N ILE A 213 -7.19 22.06 -7.02
CA ILE A 213 -6.74 23.37 -6.53
C ILE A 213 -5.22 23.56 -6.65
N GLU A 214 -4.47 22.47 -6.73
CA GLU A 214 -3.02 22.49 -6.77
C GLU A 214 -2.45 22.69 -8.17
N CYS A 215 -3.15 22.23 -9.21
CA CYS A 215 -2.60 22.29 -10.57
C CYS A 215 -3.63 22.37 -11.71
N GLY A 216 -4.92 22.58 -11.40
CA GLY A 216 -6.02 22.67 -12.37
C GLY A 216 -6.35 21.36 -13.10
N SER A 217 -5.62 20.27 -12.84
CA SER A 217 -5.85 19.00 -13.54
C SER A 217 -7.10 18.28 -13.04
N LYS A 218 -7.67 17.41 -13.88
CA LYS A 218 -8.82 16.58 -13.54
C LYS A 218 -8.45 15.45 -12.56
N PHE A 219 -9.45 15.01 -11.80
CA PHE A 219 -9.36 13.84 -10.92
C PHE A 219 -9.85 12.58 -11.63
N HIS A 220 -9.17 11.46 -11.37
CA HIS A 220 -9.75 10.13 -11.56
C HIS A 220 -10.44 9.71 -10.27
N VAL A 221 -11.57 9.01 -10.41
CA VAL A 221 -12.32 8.42 -9.30
C VAL A 221 -12.00 6.93 -9.21
N PHE A 222 -11.92 6.38 -8.01
CA PHE A 222 -11.73 4.95 -7.77
C PHE A 222 -12.29 4.50 -6.42
N GLY A 223 -12.34 3.19 -6.20
CA GLY A 223 -13.03 2.57 -5.06
C GLY A 223 -14.44 2.05 -5.40
N PRO A 224 -15.31 1.83 -4.41
CA PRO A 224 -15.06 2.06 -2.98
C PRO A 224 -13.91 1.21 -2.45
N ILE A 225 -13.20 1.74 -1.46
CA ILE A 225 -12.13 1.05 -0.75
C ILE A 225 -12.41 1.08 0.75
N TRP A 226 -11.81 0.15 1.49
CA TRP A 226 -11.74 0.23 2.95
C TRP A 226 -10.88 1.43 3.37
N ILE A 227 -11.42 2.35 4.16
CA ILE A 227 -10.71 3.55 4.66
C ILE A 227 -10.36 3.45 6.15
N GLY A 228 -10.78 2.38 6.84
CA GLY A 228 -10.36 2.10 8.21
C GLY A 228 -8.89 1.63 8.31
N PRO A 229 -8.44 1.29 9.53
CA PRO A 229 -7.12 0.73 9.76
C PRO A 229 -6.89 -0.57 8.97
N LEU A 230 -5.67 -0.76 8.47
CA LEU A 230 -5.26 -2.01 7.79
C LEU A 230 -4.89 -3.12 8.77
N HIS A 231 -4.49 -2.74 9.98
CA HIS A 231 -3.96 -3.62 11.03
C HIS A 231 -4.48 -3.17 12.39
N SER A 232 -4.55 -4.11 13.34
CA SER A 232 -4.84 -3.83 14.73
C SER A 232 -3.54 -3.58 15.48
N ARG A 233 -3.31 -2.35 15.95
CA ARG A 233 -2.08 -2.00 16.70
C ARG A 233 -1.89 -2.84 17.95
N THR A 234 -2.98 -3.15 18.65
CA THR A 234 -2.97 -4.03 19.83
C THR A 234 -2.49 -5.43 19.44
N PHE A 235 -3.08 -6.01 18.39
CA PHE A 235 -2.67 -7.32 17.89
C PHE A 235 -1.20 -7.34 17.44
N LEU A 236 -0.74 -6.32 16.71
CA LEU A 236 0.65 -6.26 16.27
C LEU A 236 1.63 -6.10 17.44
N HIS A 237 1.26 -5.36 18.48
CA HIS A 237 2.06 -5.22 19.69
C HIS A 237 2.21 -6.56 20.42
N GLU A 238 1.08 -7.24 20.68
CA GLU A 238 1.06 -8.57 21.30
C GLU A 238 1.86 -9.57 20.45
N PHE A 239 1.61 -9.61 19.14
CA PHE A 239 2.30 -10.51 18.23
C PHE A 239 3.81 -10.28 18.20
N LEU A 240 4.27 -9.03 18.18
CA LEU A 240 5.70 -8.70 18.25
C LEU A 240 6.31 -9.05 19.62
N SER A 241 5.55 -8.85 20.71
CA SER A 241 5.97 -9.22 22.06
C SER A 241 6.13 -10.74 22.20
N ASP A 242 5.19 -11.52 21.66
CA ASP A 242 5.24 -12.99 21.63
C ASP A 242 6.42 -13.51 20.79
N LEU A 243 6.82 -12.76 19.76
CA LEU A 243 8.04 -13.03 18.99
C LEU A 243 9.33 -12.59 19.70
N GLY A 244 9.26 -12.10 20.93
CA GLY A 244 10.41 -11.62 21.71
C GLY A 244 10.97 -10.29 21.22
N TYR A 245 10.17 -9.51 20.49
CA TYR A 245 10.54 -8.19 19.98
C TYR A 245 9.49 -7.14 20.35
N PRO A 246 9.25 -6.87 21.64
CA PRO A 246 8.23 -5.89 22.04
C PRO A 246 8.55 -4.52 21.43
N PRO A 247 7.57 -3.84 20.80
CA PRO A 247 7.78 -2.51 20.27
C PRO A 247 8.24 -1.56 21.38
N LYS A 248 9.26 -0.74 21.11
CA LYS A 248 9.66 0.33 22.03
C LYS A 248 8.47 1.27 22.17
N ASN A 249 8.11 1.64 23.41
CA ASN A 249 7.07 2.64 23.68
C ASN A 249 7.44 3.91 22.94
N VAL A 250 6.82 4.12 21.78
CA VAL A 250 6.89 5.42 21.14
C VAL A 250 6.02 6.30 22.02
N ASN A 251 6.65 7.15 22.83
CA ASN A 251 6.03 8.33 23.45
C ASN A 251 5.59 9.27 22.31
N ASN A 252 4.67 8.80 21.48
CA ASN A 252 3.81 9.64 20.70
C ASN A 252 2.92 10.32 21.74
N GLY A 253 2.68 11.62 21.60
CA GLY A 253 1.65 12.35 22.34
C GLY A 253 0.24 11.86 22.03
N ILE A 254 -0.02 10.56 22.17
CA ILE A 254 -1.34 9.93 22.22
C ILE A 254 -1.85 10.18 23.65
N SER A 255 -2.03 11.46 24.00
CA SER A 255 -2.92 11.81 25.08
C SER A 255 -4.32 11.93 24.48
N SER A 256 -5.23 11.17 25.07
CA SER A 256 -6.70 11.31 25.03
C SER A 256 -7.42 11.18 23.70
N CYS A 257 -7.78 9.94 23.32
CA CYS A 257 -9.10 9.66 22.73
C CYS A 257 -9.45 8.17 22.65
N LEU A 258 -9.09 7.36 23.64
CA LEU A 258 -9.68 6.04 23.88
C LEU A 258 -9.58 5.77 25.39
N ASN A 259 -10.60 6.16 26.14
CA ASN A 259 -11.02 5.58 27.43
C ASN A 259 -12.11 6.47 28.03
N GLY A 260 -13.37 6.10 27.80
CA GLY A 260 -14.48 6.54 28.62
C GLY A 260 -15.07 5.29 29.25
N GLU A 261 -14.68 5.00 30.48
CA GLU A 261 -15.48 4.27 31.48
C GLU A 261 -14.70 4.32 32.82
N ASN A 262 -15.15 5.23 33.68
CA ASN A 262 -14.67 5.38 35.05
C ASN A 262 -15.31 4.28 35.91
N HIS A 263 -14.48 3.44 36.54
CA HIS A 263 -14.85 2.85 37.82
C HIS A 263 -13.74 3.11 38.84
N SER A 264 -14.11 3.91 39.84
CA SER A 264 -13.36 4.26 41.02
C SER A 264 -13.09 3.04 41.91
N SER A 265 -11.84 2.84 42.31
CA SER A 265 -11.51 2.34 43.64
C SER A 265 -10.11 2.81 44.02
N SER A 266 -10.08 3.43 45.20
CA SER A 266 -8.96 4.08 45.85
C SER A 266 -8.03 3.09 46.53
N THR A 267 -6.71 3.23 46.33
CA THR A 267 -5.72 2.86 47.33
C THR A 267 -4.46 3.71 47.16
N GLN A 268 -4.11 4.42 48.22
CA GLN A 268 -2.86 5.17 48.40
C GLN A 268 -1.74 4.23 48.87
N SER A 269 -0.53 4.43 48.35
CA SER A 269 0.77 4.25 49.05
C SER A 269 1.88 4.53 48.02
N ASP A 270 2.57 5.67 48.06
CA ASP A 270 3.74 6.00 48.89
C ASP A 270 5.10 5.53 48.32
N THR A 271 5.88 6.55 47.97
CA THR A 271 7.34 6.73 48.05
C THR A 271 8.35 5.74 47.44
N SER A 272 9.11 6.32 46.49
CA SER A 272 10.57 6.26 46.29
C SER A 272 11.26 4.90 46.09
N THR A 273 11.86 4.74 44.92
CA THR A 273 13.31 4.51 44.79
C THR A 273 13.74 4.73 43.34
N GLY A 274 14.80 5.51 43.15
CA GLY A 274 15.47 5.60 41.86
C GLY A 274 16.08 4.26 41.48
N SER A 275 15.93 3.88 40.22
CA SER A 275 16.71 2.83 39.60
C SER A 275 17.03 3.25 38.18
N SER A 276 18.30 3.62 37.98
CA SER A 276 19.09 3.49 36.76
C SER A 276 18.34 2.93 35.55
N GLU A 277 18.14 3.77 34.54
CA GLU A 277 17.78 3.35 33.18
C GLU A 277 18.86 2.43 32.64
N SER A 278 18.71 1.12 32.84
CA SER A 278 19.46 0.14 32.10
C SER A 278 18.99 0.20 30.66
N LYS A 279 19.83 0.73 29.76
CA LYS A 279 19.76 0.48 28.33
C LYS A 279 19.64 -1.03 28.12
N VAL A 280 18.43 -1.51 27.83
CA VAL A 280 18.26 -2.85 27.28
C VAL A 280 18.77 -2.76 25.84
N GLU A 281 20.07 -2.98 25.65
CA GLU A 281 20.64 -3.28 24.35
C GLU A 281 20.05 -4.61 23.88
N VAL A 282 18.98 -4.54 23.09
CA VAL A 282 18.48 -5.70 22.35
C VAL A 282 19.51 -5.99 21.26
N SER A 283 20.54 -6.78 21.61
CA SER A 283 21.52 -7.23 20.64
C SER A 283 20.82 -8.08 19.57
N THR A 284 21.01 -7.72 18.30
CA THR A 284 20.45 -8.43 17.13
C THR A 284 20.94 -9.89 17.00
N HIS A 285 21.85 -10.32 17.89
CA HIS A 285 22.36 -11.68 17.97
C HIS A 285 21.41 -12.68 18.66
N SER A 286 20.41 -12.24 19.43
CA SER A 286 19.48 -13.16 20.14
C SER A 286 18.16 -13.46 19.39
N LEU A 287 17.90 -12.79 18.26
CA LEU A 287 16.66 -12.95 17.46
C LEU A 287 16.74 -14.16 16.51
N THR A 288 17.03 -15.34 17.06
CA THR A 288 17.03 -16.60 16.32
C THR A 288 16.00 -17.54 16.92
N ASN A 289 14.79 -17.54 16.36
CA ASN A 289 14.01 -18.77 16.40
C ASN A 289 14.56 -19.71 15.32
N ASN A 290 15.31 -20.73 15.73
CA ASN A 290 15.90 -21.72 14.81
C ASN A 290 14.85 -22.47 13.98
N ASN A 291 13.57 -22.40 14.34
CA ASN A 291 12.49 -23.08 13.64
C ASN A 291 12.09 -22.35 12.35
N TYR A 292 12.35 -21.03 12.24
CA TYR A 292 11.86 -20.24 11.11
C TYR A 292 13.00 -19.48 10.41
N ARG A 293 13.38 -19.93 9.21
CA ARG A 293 14.35 -19.20 8.35
C ARG A 293 13.91 -17.76 8.03
N THR A 294 12.61 -17.50 8.06
CA THR A 294 11.98 -16.21 7.77
C THR A 294 11.74 -15.34 9.00
N PHE A 295 12.17 -15.76 10.20
CA PHE A 295 11.87 -15.07 11.47
C PHE A 295 12.22 -13.58 11.46
N LYS A 296 13.45 -13.23 11.08
CA LYS A 296 13.91 -11.84 10.98
C LYS A 296 13.07 -10.99 10.02
N ARG A 297 12.57 -11.62 8.95
CA ARG A 297 11.71 -10.96 7.95
C ARG A 297 10.30 -10.74 8.50
N ILE A 298 9.75 -11.68 9.25
CA ILE A 298 8.45 -11.52 9.90
C ILE A 298 8.52 -10.33 10.86
N ILE A 299 9.53 -10.30 11.73
CA ILE A 299 9.74 -9.18 12.68
C ILE A 299 9.90 -7.87 11.93
N GLY A 300 10.76 -7.81 10.90
CA GLY A 300 10.98 -6.60 10.11
C GLY A 300 9.69 -6.06 9.47
N MET A 301 8.92 -6.93 8.81
CA MET A 301 7.68 -6.54 8.13
C MET A 301 6.61 -6.08 9.11
N VAL A 302 6.41 -6.83 10.20
CA VAL A 302 5.40 -6.51 11.22
C VAL A 302 5.77 -5.23 11.97
N THR A 303 7.06 -5.00 12.23
CA THR A 303 7.53 -3.76 12.86
C THR A 303 7.20 -2.56 11.98
N VAL A 304 7.42 -2.64 10.66
CA VAL A 304 7.03 -1.54 9.74
C VAL A 304 5.51 -1.34 9.72
N ALA A 305 4.73 -2.42 9.72
CA ALA A 305 3.27 -2.34 9.80
C ALA A 305 2.77 -1.72 11.12
N TYR A 306 3.49 -1.94 12.22
CA TYR A 306 3.19 -1.34 13.54
C TYR A 306 3.55 0.16 13.59
N GLU A 307 4.71 0.53 13.03
CA GLU A 307 5.19 1.92 12.95
C GLU A 307 4.36 2.78 11.98
N GLU A 308 3.63 2.16 11.04
CA GLU A 308 2.80 2.85 10.06
C GLU A 308 1.67 3.68 10.73
N LEU A 309 1.34 4.84 10.14
CA LEU A 309 0.21 5.65 10.57
C LEU A 309 -1.12 4.91 10.26
N PRO A 310 -1.93 4.58 11.28
CA PRO A 310 -3.10 3.72 11.14
C PRO A 310 -4.33 4.47 10.61
N ASP A 311 -4.40 5.78 10.88
CA ASP A 311 -5.51 6.67 10.60
C ASP A 311 -5.34 7.49 9.31
N VAL A 312 -4.18 7.36 8.66
CA VAL A 312 -3.91 7.97 7.35
C VAL A 312 -4.06 6.89 6.28
N PRO A 313 -5.04 6.96 5.37
CA PRO A 313 -5.13 6.00 4.27
C PRO A 313 -4.25 6.42 3.09
N LEU A 314 -3.66 5.43 2.42
CA LEU A 314 -2.77 5.60 1.25
C LEU A 314 -1.44 6.27 1.59
N TYR A 315 -0.54 6.33 0.61
CA TYR A 315 0.77 6.97 0.72
C TYR A 315 1.20 7.57 -0.61
N TYR A 316 2.22 8.42 -0.58
CA TYR A 316 2.89 8.91 -1.77
C TYR A 316 4.12 8.06 -2.08
N ILE A 317 4.51 8.00 -3.36
CA ILE A 317 5.82 7.51 -3.76
C ILE A 317 6.73 8.71 -4.00
N ILE A 318 7.85 8.76 -3.27
CA ILE A 318 8.78 9.90 -3.29
C ILE A 318 9.29 10.16 -4.72
N ASP A 319 9.63 9.12 -5.46
CA ASP A 319 10.12 9.19 -6.84
C ASP A 319 9.09 9.83 -7.79
N GLN A 320 7.80 9.51 -7.59
CA GLN A 320 6.73 10.05 -8.43
C GLN A 320 6.51 11.53 -8.14
N LEU A 321 6.55 11.95 -6.88
CA LEU A 321 6.50 13.36 -6.50
C LEU A 321 7.72 14.12 -7.02
N ALA A 322 8.93 13.56 -6.90
CA ALA A 322 10.14 14.17 -7.46
C ALA A 322 10.04 14.35 -8.99
N SER A 323 9.44 13.37 -9.68
CA SER A 323 9.17 13.43 -11.13
C SER A 323 8.18 14.52 -11.51
N VAL A 324 7.11 14.75 -10.72
CA VAL A 324 6.19 15.89 -10.92
C VAL A 324 6.97 17.20 -10.94
N PHE A 325 7.86 17.39 -9.96
CA PHE A 325 8.71 18.58 -9.89
C PHE A 325 9.90 18.55 -10.85
N GLY A 326 10.26 17.43 -11.47
CA GLY A 326 11.46 17.30 -12.31
C GLY A 326 12.74 17.62 -11.55
N CYS A 327 12.84 17.12 -10.31
CA CYS A 327 13.98 17.33 -9.41
C CYS A 327 14.66 16.02 -9.03
N THR A 328 15.85 16.10 -8.44
CA THR A 328 16.50 14.93 -7.84
C THR A 328 15.67 14.41 -6.67
N MET A 329 15.73 13.11 -6.42
CA MET A 329 14.99 12.50 -5.32
C MET A 329 15.57 12.96 -3.97
N PRO A 330 14.77 13.56 -3.08
CA PRO A 330 15.24 13.95 -1.76
C PRO A 330 15.55 12.72 -0.90
N LYS A 331 16.55 12.83 -0.02
CA LYS A 331 16.84 11.77 0.96
C LYS A 331 15.65 11.64 1.91
N GLN A 332 15.23 10.41 2.18
CA GLN A 332 14.08 10.14 3.06
C GLN A 332 14.13 10.88 4.40
N PRO A 333 15.25 10.86 5.17
CA PRO A 333 15.26 11.56 6.44
C PRO A 333 15.29 13.09 6.32
N ASP A 334 15.66 13.67 5.16
CA ASP A 334 15.48 15.11 4.91
C ASP A 334 13.98 15.43 4.78
N LEU A 335 13.24 14.63 4.01
CA LEU A 335 11.78 14.79 3.90
C LEU A 335 11.08 14.57 5.23
N TYR A 336 11.50 13.59 6.01
CA TYR A 336 10.90 13.34 7.32
C TYR A 336 11.16 14.52 8.25
N SER A 337 12.37 15.07 8.22
CA SER A 337 12.68 16.30 8.96
C SER A 337 11.80 17.47 8.52
N CYS A 338 11.56 17.64 7.21
CA CYS A 338 10.63 18.64 6.67
C CYS A 338 9.24 18.56 7.31
N LEU A 339 8.67 17.35 7.37
CA LEU A 339 7.32 17.12 7.89
C LEU A 339 7.26 17.24 9.42
N LEU A 340 8.23 16.64 10.12
CA LEU A 340 8.29 16.63 11.58
C LEU A 340 8.51 18.02 12.16
N ASN A 341 9.38 18.83 11.55
CA ASN A 341 9.60 20.22 11.98
C ASN A 341 8.35 21.10 11.81
N ALA A 342 7.43 20.72 10.93
CA ALA A 342 6.14 21.36 10.74
C ALA A 342 5.01 20.71 11.57
N ASN A 343 5.35 19.85 12.53
CA ASN A 343 4.45 19.12 13.43
C ASN A 343 3.49 18.15 12.73
N TYR A 344 3.83 17.67 11.53
CA TYR A 344 3.11 16.58 10.88
C TYR A 344 3.71 15.23 11.25
N ARG A 345 2.85 14.21 11.31
CA ARG A 345 3.26 12.82 11.49
C ARG A 345 3.75 12.26 10.17
N VAL A 346 4.74 11.38 10.24
CA VAL A 346 5.30 10.71 9.05
C VAL A 346 5.65 9.26 9.35
N SER A 347 5.40 8.37 8.40
CA SER A 347 5.87 6.99 8.43
C SER A 347 6.19 6.46 7.03
N CYS A 348 6.85 5.31 6.96
CA CYS A 348 6.81 4.46 5.78
C CYS A 348 5.50 3.68 5.75
N SER A 349 5.20 3.08 4.60
CA SER A 349 4.26 1.97 4.47
C SER A 349 5.04 0.66 4.30
N HIS A 350 4.52 -0.41 4.89
CA HIS A 350 5.05 -1.76 4.69
C HIS A 350 4.94 -2.24 3.23
N ALA A 351 4.05 -1.62 2.44
CA ALA A 351 3.78 -2.02 1.07
C ALA A 351 4.81 -1.50 0.04
N ASP A 352 5.59 -0.45 0.34
CA ASP A 352 6.63 0.06 -0.56
C ASP A 352 7.74 0.79 0.22
N LYS A 353 9.01 0.60 -0.17
CA LYS A 353 10.17 1.20 0.48
C LYS A 353 10.35 2.70 0.23
N ASN A 354 9.88 3.20 -0.91
CA ASN A 354 9.96 4.61 -1.30
C ASN A 354 8.66 5.35 -0.94
N SER A 355 7.87 4.77 -0.01
CA SER A 355 6.60 5.33 0.45
C SER A 355 6.81 6.46 1.46
N LEU A 356 5.92 7.44 1.38
CA LEU A 356 5.78 8.54 2.31
C LEU A 356 4.33 8.63 2.75
N LYS A 357 4.08 8.30 4.01
CA LYS A 357 2.76 8.40 4.64
C LYS A 357 2.77 9.55 5.63
N THR A 358 1.79 10.45 5.56
CA THR A 358 1.74 11.65 6.40
C THR A 358 0.32 12.19 6.48
N ASP A 359 -0.01 12.85 7.59
CA ASP A 359 -1.22 13.63 7.77
C ASP A 359 -1.08 15.09 7.29
N ALA A 360 0.08 15.45 6.74
CA ALA A 360 0.27 16.76 6.12
C ALA A 360 -0.69 16.96 4.93
N PRO A 361 -1.29 18.16 4.79
CA PRO A 361 -2.02 18.53 3.59
C PRO A 361 -1.15 18.37 2.35
N HIS A 362 -1.76 17.97 1.24
CA HIS A 362 -1.02 17.76 0.00
C HIS A 362 -0.28 19.01 -0.47
N SER A 363 -0.83 20.20 -0.24
CA SER A 363 -0.17 21.50 -0.48
C SER A 363 1.20 21.58 0.23
N PHE A 364 1.26 21.17 1.50
CA PHE A 364 2.51 21.18 2.26
C PHE A 364 3.51 20.15 1.76
N VAL A 365 3.04 18.96 1.36
CA VAL A 365 3.89 17.95 0.70
C VAL A 365 4.51 18.55 -0.57
N LEU A 366 3.72 19.22 -1.42
CA LEU A 366 4.22 19.92 -2.60
C LEU A 366 5.23 21.03 -2.24
N ASP A 367 5.02 21.75 -1.14
CA ASP A 367 5.94 22.79 -0.66
C ASP A 367 7.31 22.23 -0.23
N CYS A 368 7.35 21.06 0.43
CA CYS A 368 8.61 20.36 0.72
C CYS A 368 9.37 20.04 -0.58
N PHE A 369 8.71 19.53 -1.63
CA PHE A 369 9.38 19.23 -2.90
C PHE A 369 9.80 20.48 -3.68
N ARG A 370 9.03 21.57 -3.61
CA ARG A 370 9.41 22.87 -4.20
C ARG A 370 10.68 23.41 -3.53
N SER A 371 10.70 23.44 -2.20
CA SER A 371 11.85 23.92 -1.43
C SER A 371 13.09 23.05 -1.65
N HIS A 372 12.91 21.72 -1.83
CA HIS A 372 14.00 20.83 -2.21
C HIS A 372 14.54 21.13 -3.62
N TYR A 373 13.66 21.41 -4.58
CA TYR A 373 14.05 21.80 -5.94
C TYR A 373 14.88 23.09 -5.94
N ASP A 374 14.47 24.11 -5.19
CA ASP A 374 15.22 25.38 -5.14
C ASP A 374 16.59 25.21 -4.45
N ARG A 375 16.64 24.42 -3.36
CA ARG A 375 17.89 24.09 -2.67
C ARG A 375 18.90 23.37 -3.57
N THR A 376 18.43 22.45 -4.41
CA THR A 376 19.29 21.64 -5.30
C THR A 376 19.59 22.33 -6.63
N GLY A 377 18.64 23.10 -7.17
CA GLY A 377 18.79 23.87 -8.40
C GLY A 377 19.77 25.04 -8.26
N THR A 378 19.88 25.64 -7.07
CA THR A 378 20.87 26.69 -6.79
C THR A 378 22.30 26.15 -6.74
N ASN A 379 22.49 24.88 -6.33
CA ASN A 379 23.80 24.24 -6.33
C ASN A 379 24.29 23.87 -7.74
N CYS A 380 23.40 23.56 -8.69
CA CYS A 380 23.80 23.31 -10.09
C CYS A 380 24.18 24.58 -10.88
N LYS A 381 23.85 25.78 -10.38
CA LYS A 381 24.22 27.06 -11.02
C LYS A 381 25.56 27.63 -10.54
N ARG A 382 26.21 27.02 -9.53
CA ARG A 382 27.42 27.57 -8.89
C ARG A 382 28.76 27.08 -9.46
N GLU A 383 28.78 26.27 -10.51
CA GLU A 383 30.04 25.85 -11.15
C GLU A 383 30.00 26.06 -12.66
N LYS A 384 30.50 27.23 -13.08
CA LYS A 384 31.38 27.42 -14.24
C LYS A 384 31.99 28.83 -14.14
N PRO A 385 33.29 28.96 -13.83
CA PRO A 385 33.99 30.22 -14.06
C PRO A 385 34.18 30.39 -15.57
N ASP A 386 33.81 31.55 -16.08
CA ASP A 386 34.02 31.95 -17.46
C ASP A 386 35.53 31.93 -17.76
N LEU A 387 35.93 31.21 -18.81
CA LEU A 387 37.27 31.31 -19.38
C LEU A 387 37.15 31.75 -20.84
N GLU A 388 37.85 32.84 -21.08
CA GLU A 388 37.89 33.68 -22.26
C GLU A 388 38.40 32.94 -23.52
N SER A 389 37.95 33.45 -24.65
CA SER A 389 38.42 33.17 -26.01
C SER A 389 39.91 33.41 -26.17
N ASN A 390 40.59 32.52 -26.87
CA ASN A 390 41.74 32.88 -27.71
C ASN A 390 41.71 32.03 -28.99
N ASP A 391 41.69 32.73 -30.12
CA ASP A 391 41.97 32.24 -31.46
C ASP A 391 43.45 31.88 -31.60
N ASP A 392 43.82 30.86 -32.41
CA ASP A 392 44.77 31.01 -33.53
C ASP A 392 44.94 29.74 -34.39
N GLU A 393 45.39 29.97 -35.63
CA GLU A 393 45.50 29.13 -36.84
C GLU A 393 46.53 27.96 -36.85
N GLY A 394 46.38 27.05 -37.84
CA GLY A 394 47.53 26.39 -38.51
C GLY A 394 47.39 24.89 -38.89
N ASP A 395 47.09 24.61 -40.16
CA ASP A 395 47.30 23.31 -40.89
C ASP A 395 48.81 23.07 -41.20
N PRO A 396 49.34 21.87 -41.60
CA PRO A 396 48.80 20.99 -42.66
C PRO A 396 49.03 19.45 -42.55
N GLU A 397 48.46 18.78 -43.56
CA GLU A 397 48.33 17.36 -43.90
C GLU A 397 49.58 16.44 -43.82
N THR A 398 49.37 15.16 -43.45
CA THR A 398 49.72 13.99 -44.31
C THR A 398 49.10 12.67 -43.80
N GLU A 399 48.46 11.93 -44.73
CA GLU A 399 47.82 10.63 -44.56
C GLU A 399 48.82 9.46 -44.40
N VAL A 400 48.47 8.42 -43.61
CA VAL A 400 48.17 7.06 -44.13
C VAL A 400 47.61 6.10 -43.05
N ASN A 401 46.37 5.66 -43.29
CA ASN A 401 45.74 4.33 -43.09
C ASN A 401 46.09 3.42 -41.90
N ALA A 402 45.08 3.14 -41.05
CA ALA A 402 44.41 1.83 -40.95
C ALA A 402 43.18 1.86 -40.02
N THR A 403 42.11 1.23 -40.48
CA THR A 403 40.72 1.17 -39.96
C THR A 403 40.51 0.62 -38.53
N PRO A 404 39.44 1.05 -37.84
CA PRO A 404 38.51 0.06 -37.27
C PRO A 404 37.01 0.35 -37.48
N LYS A 405 36.26 -0.74 -37.34
CA LYS A 405 34.83 -0.96 -37.60
C LYS A 405 33.89 -0.02 -36.82
N VAL A 406 32.92 0.56 -37.52
CA VAL A 406 31.77 1.29 -36.96
C VAL A 406 30.58 0.34 -36.82
N SER A 407 30.04 0.20 -35.61
CA SER A 407 28.69 -0.34 -35.38
C SER A 407 27.71 0.79 -35.10
N VAL A 408 26.73 0.89 -36.00
CA VAL A 408 25.65 1.87 -36.10
C VAL A 408 24.62 1.69 -34.97
N ARG A 409 24.29 2.76 -34.23
CA ARG A 409 22.99 2.88 -33.53
C ARG A 409 22.21 4.06 -34.08
N SER A 410 21.52 3.78 -35.17
CA SER A 410 20.63 4.68 -35.87
C SER A 410 19.27 4.79 -35.17
N ARG A 411 18.80 6.03 -35.13
CA ARG A 411 17.45 6.50 -34.77
C ARG A 411 16.36 5.70 -35.53
N ARG A 412 15.35 5.20 -34.83
CA ARG A 412 14.01 4.89 -35.37
C ARG A 412 12.96 5.34 -34.34
N ARG A 413 12.38 6.53 -34.51
CA ARG A 413 11.14 6.86 -35.26
C ARG A 413 9.90 6.10 -34.76
N PHE A 414 9.06 6.86 -34.06
CA PHE A 414 7.65 6.60 -33.80
C PHE A 414 6.92 6.22 -35.09
N ARG A 415 6.23 5.08 -35.07
CA ARG A 415 5.39 4.60 -36.17
C ARG A 415 3.93 5.02 -35.85
N ARG A 416 3.48 6.13 -36.45
CA ARG A 416 2.05 6.48 -36.55
C ARG A 416 1.37 5.46 -37.48
N LYS A 417 0.29 4.83 -37.04
CA LYS A 417 -0.63 4.06 -37.91
C LYS A 417 -1.48 5.05 -38.71
N LYS A 418 -1.45 4.94 -40.03
CA LYS A 418 -2.48 5.46 -40.95
C LYS A 418 -3.68 4.49 -40.88
N HIS A 419 -4.87 5.01 -40.65
CA HIS A 419 -6.12 4.37 -41.07
C HIS A 419 -6.67 5.16 -42.27
N ALA A 420 -7.15 4.41 -43.26
CA ALA A 420 -7.67 4.86 -44.53
C ALA A 420 -9.13 5.37 -44.40
N ASP A 421 -9.52 6.13 -45.41
CA ASP A 421 -10.77 6.87 -45.59
C ASP A 421 -12.07 6.10 -45.32
N GLY A 422 -13.05 6.85 -44.82
CA GLY A 422 -14.45 6.48 -44.69
C GLY A 422 -15.28 7.71 -44.29
N ASN A 423 -15.85 8.34 -45.30
CA ASN A 423 -16.63 9.59 -45.27
C ASN A 423 -17.86 9.49 -44.33
N LEU A 424 -18.12 10.53 -43.51
CA LEU A 424 -19.47 11.07 -43.28
C LEU A 424 -19.37 12.44 -42.57
N LYS A 425 -19.87 13.50 -43.23
CA LYS A 425 -20.11 14.84 -42.66
C LYS A 425 -21.41 14.83 -41.86
N ILE A 426 -21.49 15.63 -40.79
CA ILE A 426 -22.48 16.70 -40.57
C ILE A 426 -22.04 17.57 -39.37
N SER A 427 -22.33 18.85 -39.52
CA SER A 427 -21.92 20.08 -38.85
C SER A 427 -22.43 20.34 -37.43
N SER A 428 -21.71 21.15 -36.66
CA SER A 428 -22.10 22.55 -36.37
C SER A 428 -21.06 23.28 -35.51
N ASN A 429 -20.86 24.54 -35.87
CA ASN A 429 -19.83 25.46 -35.41
C ASN A 429 -20.07 25.96 -33.99
N MET A 430 -18.99 26.21 -33.26
CA MET A 430 -18.92 27.34 -32.33
C MET A 430 -17.47 27.85 -32.33
N GLU A 431 -17.28 29.01 -32.93
CA GLU A 431 -16.01 29.74 -32.99
C GLU A 431 -15.72 30.37 -31.63
N GLU A 432 -14.56 30.07 -31.05
CA GLU A 432 -13.90 30.98 -30.11
C GLU A 432 -12.49 31.24 -30.64
N THR A 433 -12.30 32.47 -31.11
CA THR A 433 -11.03 33.03 -31.51
C THR A 433 -10.22 33.38 -30.27
N ASN A 434 -9.07 32.71 -30.10
CA ASN A 434 -8.00 33.23 -29.24
C ASN A 434 -6.65 33.01 -29.93
N ILE A 435 -5.94 34.13 -30.09
CA ILE A 435 -4.63 34.25 -30.70
C ILE A 435 -3.60 33.61 -29.76
N GLU A 436 -3.17 32.39 -30.05
CA GLU A 436 -2.09 31.73 -29.29
C GLU A 436 -0.71 32.09 -29.88
N SER A 437 0.07 32.82 -29.09
CA SER A 437 1.52 32.85 -29.21
C SER A 437 2.08 31.45 -28.92
N GLY A 438 2.61 30.80 -29.95
CA GLY A 438 2.96 29.38 -29.95
C GLY A 438 4.17 29.01 -29.08
N ILE A 439 3.90 28.33 -27.97
CA ILE A 439 4.75 27.26 -27.44
C ILE A 439 3.80 26.12 -27.10
N ASN A 440 3.87 25.00 -27.84
CA ASN A 440 3.05 23.81 -27.56
C ASN A 440 3.62 23.08 -26.34
N VAL A 441 3.37 23.62 -25.15
CA VAL A 441 3.83 23.08 -23.86
C VAL A 441 2.91 21.90 -23.48
N SER A 442 3.50 20.74 -23.17
CA SER A 442 2.70 19.59 -22.73
C SER A 442 2.00 19.89 -21.39
N HIS A 443 0.83 19.30 -21.16
CA HIS A 443 0.08 19.43 -19.89
C HIS A 443 0.96 19.19 -18.65
N SER A 444 1.86 18.21 -18.72
CA SER A 444 2.79 17.89 -17.63
C SER A 444 3.81 19.00 -17.35
N GLN A 445 4.25 19.72 -18.39
CA GLN A 445 5.15 20.86 -18.24
C GLN A 445 4.40 22.06 -17.67
N THR A 446 3.15 22.30 -18.09
CA THR A 446 2.31 23.36 -17.53
C THR A 446 2.08 23.16 -16.03
N VAL A 447 1.73 21.94 -15.61
CA VAL A 447 1.60 21.58 -14.19
C VAL A 447 2.90 21.85 -13.44
N ARG A 448 4.03 21.39 -13.97
CA ARG A 448 5.34 21.58 -13.33
C ARG A 448 5.70 23.05 -13.18
N ILE A 449 5.48 23.87 -14.20
CA ILE A 449 5.74 25.32 -14.15
C ILE A 449 4.86 25.95 -13.07
N SER A 450 3.54 25.66 -13.09
CA SER A 450 2.59 26.18 -12.10
C SER A 450 2.95 25.82 -10.66
N LEU A 451 3.42 24.59 -10.41
CA LEU A 451 3.82 24.17 -9.07
C LEU A 451 5.12 24.82 -8.61
N ARG A 452 6.05 25.12 -9.52
CA ARG A 452 7.36 25.73 -9.20
C ARG A 452 7.29 27.24 -9.01
N THR A 453 6.36 27.94 -9.66
CA THR A 453 6.26 29.41 -9.57
C THR A 453 5.58 29.91 -8.30
N ARG A 454 4.97 29.03 -7.51
CA ARG A 454 4.38 29.37 -6.21
C ARG A 454 5.46 29.82 -5.21
N PRO A 455 5.14 30.74 -4.29
CA PRO A 455 6.10 31.18 -3.28
C PRO A 455 6.59 30.02 -2.40
N ILE A 456 7.81 30.15 -1.89
CA ILE A 456 8.36 29.20 -0.92
C ILE A 456 7.62 29.38 0.41
N ASN A 457 7.21 28.27 1.00
CA ASN A 457 6.55 28.26 2.29
C ASN A 457 7.60 28.37 3.41
N PRO A 458 7.60 29.43 4.25
CA PRO A 458 8.63 29.64 5.27
C PRO A 458 8.60 28.59 6.40
N SER A 459 7.50 27.85 6.55
CA SER A 459 7.40 26.76 7.54
C SER A 459 8.17 25.49 7.14
N VAL A 460 8.65 25.41 5.89
CA VAL A 460 9.45 24.28 5.43
C VAL A 460 10.88 24.38 5.98
N SER A 461 11.26 23.43 6.84
CA SER A 461 12.61 23.34 7.42
C SER A 461 13.20 21.94 7.25
N PHE A 462 14.34 21.84 6.56
CA PHE A 462 15.10 20.58 6.40
C PHE A 462 16.13 20.34 7.51
N THR A 463 16.09 21.12 8.60
CA THR A 463 16.97 20.91 9.76
C THR A 463 16.73 19.52 10.33
N ARG A 464 17.80 18.74 10.56
CA ARG A 464 17.67 17.32 10.91
C ARG A 464 16.84 17.13 12.19
N HIS A 465 15.72 16.43 12.09
CA HIS A 465 14.87 16.11 13.23
C HIS A 465 15.31 14.78 13.89
N PRO A 466 15.31 14.65 15.23
CA PRO A 466 15.71 13.42 15.92
C PRO A 466 14.91 12.17 15.51
N LEU A 467 13.60 12.35 15.29
CA LEU A 467 12.68 11.28 14.87
C LEU A 467 12.66 11.02 13.35
N ALA A 468 13.55 11.64 12.58
CA ALA A 468 13.58 11.46 11.12
C ALA A 468 14.03 10.04 10.70
N GLU A 469 14.56 9.24 11.61
CA GLU A 469 14.88 7.84 11.38
C GLU A 469 14.06 6.94 12.31
N PRO A 470 13.26 6.01 11.74
CA PRO A 470 12.45 5.13 12.55
C PRO A 470 13.31 4.13 13.32
N PRO A 471 12.91 3.73 14.54
CA PRO A 471 13.65 2.76 15.37
C PRO A 471 13.99 1.47 14.63
N SER A 472 13.04 0.94 13.83
CA SER A 472 13.26 -0.27 13.02
C SER A 472 14.45 -0.21 12.07
N LYS A 473 14.82 0.98 11.59
CA LYS A 473 15.99 1.18 10.73
C LYS A 473 17.29 1.08 11.52
N ASN A 474 17.30 1.55 12.76
CA ASN A 474 18.46 1.50 13.65
C ASN A 474 18.73 0.06 14.12
N ASP A 475 17.68 -0.74 14.25
CA ASP A 475 17.75 -2.13 14.68
C ASP A 475 18.14 -3.11 13.53
N GLY A 476 18.43 -2.60 12.31
CA GLY A 476 19.00 -3.40 11.21
C GLY A 476 18.08 -4.45 10.58
N LEU A 477 16.77 -4.34 10.80
CA LEU A 477 15.79 -5.34 10.36
C LEU A 477 15.60 -5.37 8.84
N VAL A 478 15.35 -6.57 8.29
CA VAL A 478 15.00 -6.73 6.87
C VAL A 478 13.53 -6.33 6.68
N ARG A 479 13.33 -5.09 6.25
CA ARG A 479 12.00 -4.46 6.10
C ARG A 479 11.33 -4.76 4.76
N TYR A 480 12.12 -4.87 3.70
CA TYR A 480 11.64 -5.10 2.34
C TYR A 480 12.43 -6.24 1.72
N GLN A 481 11.74 -7.07 0.94
CA GLN A 481 12.42 -8.13 0.20
C GLN A 481 13.24 -7.56 -0.94
N ILE A 482 14.43 -8.10 -1.09
CA ILE A 482 15.16 -8.02 -2.34
C ILE A 482 14.85 -9.33 -3.08
N ASN A 483 14.39 -9.21 -4.32
CA ASN A 483 14.17 -10.38 -5.16
C ASN A 483 15.45 -11.22 -5.21
N PRO A 484 15.40 -12.53 -4.93
CA PRO A 484 16.56 -13.42 -5.00
C PRO A 484 17.29 -13.32 -6.35
N GLU A 485 16.54 -13.13 -7.43
CA GLU A 485 17.06 -13.06 -8.79
C GLU A 485 16.32 -12.03 -9.66
N LYS A 486 16.96 -11.58 -10.75
CA LYS A 486 16.44 -10.58 -11.70
C LYS A 486 15.10 -10.96 -12.36
N ASN A 487 14.73 -12.24 -12.38
CA ASN A 487 13.49 -12.77 -12.97
C ASN A 487 12.65 -13.58 -11.95
N TRP A 488 12.81 -13.29 -10.66
CA TRP A 488 12.05 -13.95 -9.60
C TRP A 488 10.56 -13.59 -9.66
N GLY A 489 9.69 -14.59 -9.49
CA GLY A 489 8.22 -14.43 -9.48
C GLY A 489 7.52 -15.11 -10.66
N PRO A 490 6.17 -15.12 -10.65
CA PRO A 490 5.37 -15.79 -11.67
C PRO A 490 5.62 -15.15 -13.06
N LYS A 491 6.10 -15.96 -14.01
CA LYS A 491 6.35 -15.51 -15.38
C LYS A 491 5.04 -15.10 -16.04
N SER A 492 5.06 -13.98 -16.76
CA SER A 492 3.92 -13.56 -17.59
C SER A 492 3.50 -14.69 -18.52
N ARG A 493 2.19 -14.97 -18.61
CA ARG A 493 1.66 -15.96 -19.56
C ARG A 493 2.23 -15.71 -20.96
N PRO A 494 2.67 -16.75 -21.69
CA PRO A 494 3.15 -16.59 -23.06
C PRO A 494 2.09 -15.89 -23.91
N LYS A 495 2.46 -14.81 -24.60
CA LYS A 495 1.57 -14.23 -25.61
C LYS A 495 1.43 -15.24 -26.73
N MET A 496 0.25 -15.86 -26.87
CA MET A 496 -0.07 -16.61 -28.08
C MET A 496 0.14 -15.67 -29.27
N LYS A 497 1.03 -16.04 -30.18
CA LYS A 497 1.12 -15.37 -31.48
C LYS A 497 -0.26 -15.51 -32.11
N LYS A 498 -0.88 -14.40 -32.48
CA LYS A 498 -2.06 -14.43 -33.35
C LYS A 498 -1.65 -15.20 -34.60
N THR A 499 -2.15 -16.41 -34.76
CA THR A 499 -2.17 -17.07 -36.06
C THR A 499 -3.00 -16.17 -36.95
N SER A 500 -2.38 -15.65 -38.01
CA SER A 500 -3.08 -14.93 -39.07
C SER A 500 -4.22 -15.81 -39.57
N PRO A 501 -5.40 -15.24 -39.85
CA PRO A 501 -6.53 -15.99 -40.40
C PRO A 501 -6.17 -16.63 -41.74
#